data_AF-A0A5N5DAK0-F1
#
_entry.id   AF-A0A5N5DAK0-F1
#
_cell.length_a   1.000
_cell.length_b   1.000
_cell.length_c   1.000
_cell.angle_alpha   90.00
_cell.angle_beta   90.00
_cell.angle_gamma   90.00
#
_symmetry.space_group_name_H-M   'P 1'
#
loop_
_entity.id
_entity.type
_entity.pdbx_description
1 polymer ?
#
loop_
_entity_poly.entity_id
_entity_poly.type
_entity_poly.pdbx_seq_one_letter_code
_entity_poly.pdbx_strand_id
1 'polypeptide(L)'
;MAVQVLPPPQPIDPAHQPPTSVTSIPADAPLDEILRILEKDGGVILTNFASPEELAAIDEDVESYRKETRSTADSALHIIPKETLAVPGLVGKSPTVAKLCEHPVLEDLRTAILQDNFSVIREDFVEHNTIDPLLSISVTLHIGYGAPRQRLHRDDNVHGIKHGGKFDLKKASQFGCLIAGTRTTRENGATMFVPGSHKWDDSRAPRTDEVCFAGKSPLRFYAP
;
A
#
# COMPACT_ATOMS: atom_id res chain seq x y z
N MET A 1 -26.83 4.88 -12.20
CA MET A 1 -26.49 6.20 -11.62
C MET A 1 -25.20 6.67 -12.25
N ALA A 2 -25.12 7.91 -12.77
CA ALA A 2 -23.88 8.43 -13.32
C ALA A 2 -22.88 8.64 -12.17
N VAL A 3 -21.70 8.04 -12.27
CA VAL A 3 -20.60 8.29 -11.33
C VAL A 3 -20.20 9.76 -11.49
N GLN A 4 -20.28 10.55 -10.42
CA GLN A 4 -19.85 11.94 -10.46
C GLN A 4 -18.32 11.98 -10.58
N VAL A 5 -17.81 12.24 -11.79
CA VAL A 5 -16.37 12.38 -12.01
C VAL A 5 -15.94 13.77 -11.55
N LEU A 6 -15.31 13.84 -10.38
CA LEU A 6 -14.69 15.08 -9.90
C LEU A 6 -13.46 15.41 -10.75
N PRO A 7 -13.14 16.71 -10.94
CA PRO A 7 -11.89 17.06 -11.59
C PRO A 7 -10.69 16.54 -10.78
N PRO A 8 -9.54 16.31 -11.46
CA PRO A 8 -8.31 15.92 -10.79
C PRO A 8 -7.96 16.89 -9.64
N PRO A 9 -7.48 16.39 -8.50
CA PRO A 9 -7.07 17.27 -7.41
C PRO A 9 -5.81 18.06 -7.79
N GLN A 10 -5.69 19.27 -7.24
CA GLN A 10 -4.51 20.11 -7.44
C GLN A 10 -3.24 19.44 -6.88
N PRO A 11 -2.07 19.59 -7.52
CA PRO A 11 -0.80 19.14 -6.98
C PRO A 11 -0.53 19.69 -5.57
N ILE A 12 0.27 18.96 -4.78
CA ILE A 12 0.75 19.47 -3.50
C ILE A 12 1.78 20.56 -3.77
N ASP A 13 1.61 21.74 -3.15
CA ASP A 13 2.52 22.87 -3.27
C ASP A 13 3.98 22.42 -3.14
N PRO A 14 4.84 22.59 -4.15
CA PRO A 14 6.25 22.24 -4.09
C PRO A 14 7.00 22.75 -2.85
N ALA A 15 6.56 23.88 -2.27
CA ALA A 15 7.12 24.46 -1.05
C ALA A 15 6.70 23.72 0.25
N HIS A 16 5.70 22.84 0.19
CA HIS A 16 5.25 22.04 1.33
C HIS A 16 6.41 21.26 1.96
N GLN A 17 6.61 21.44 3.26
CA GLN A 17 7.56 20.69 4.07
C GLN A 17 6.77 19.75 4.97
N PRO A 18 6.89 18.42 4.77
CA PRO A 18 6.21 17.46 5.63
C PRO A 18 6.54 17.67 7.11
N PRO A 19 5.54 17.67 8.01
CA PRO A 19 5.79 17.83 9.44
C PRO A 19 6.50 16.62 10.07
N THR A 20 6.54 15.51 9.34
CA THR A 20 7.15 14.24 9.74
C THR A 20 7.54 13.44 8.50
N SER A 21 8.26 12.33 8.69
CA SER A 21 8.65 11.39 7.64
C SER A 21 8.19 9.98 7.97
N VAL A 22 7.98 9.16 6.94
CA VAL A 22 7.72 7.72 7.14
C VAL A 22 8.97 7.06 7.70
N THR A 23 8.82 6.35 8.82
CA THR A 23 9.93 5.58 9.43
C THR A 23 10.43 4.54 8.44
N SER A 24 11.76 4.45 8.27
CA SER A 24 12.42 3.49 7.37
C SER A 24 13.36 2.60 8.16
N ILE A 25 13.22 1.28 8.04
CA ILE A 25 14.06 0.27 8.69
C ILE A 25 14.36 -0.88 7.72
N PRO A 26 15.42 -1.66 7.92
CA PRO A 26 15.68 -2.87 7.14
C PRO A 26 14.53 -3.87 7.16
N ALA A 27 14.33 -4.62 6.06
CA ALA A 27 13.30 -5.65 5.96
C ALA A 27 13.53 -6.85 6.90
N ASP A 28 14.75 -7.02 7.41
CA ASP A 28 15.14 -8.02 8.40
C ASP A 28 15.16 -7.47 9.84
N ALA A 29 14.62 -6.26 10.06
CA ALA A 29 14.45 -5.71 11.40
C ALA A 29 13.53 -6.61 12.26
N PRO A 30 13.68 -6.60 13.60
CA PRO A 30 12.85 -7.40 14.49
C PRO A 30 11.34 -7.14 14.28
N LEU A 31 10.54 -8.22 14.22
CA LEU A 31 9.10 -8.14 13.99
C LEU A 31 8.39 -7.21 14.97
N ASP A 32 8.78 -7.23 16.25
CA ASP A 32 8.20 -6.37 17.29
C ASP A 32 8.48 -4.89 17.05
N GLU A 33 9.61 -4.54 16.43
CA GLU A 33 9.94 -3.18 16.03
C GLU A 33 9.04 -2.73 14.88
N ILE A 34 8.89 -3.57 13.85
CA ILE A 34 8.01 -3.31 12.70
C ILE A 34 6.57 -3.10 13.17
N LEU A 35 6.04 -4.01 14.00
CA LEU A 35 4.69 -3.93 14.56
C LEU A 35 4.49 -2.68 15.44
N ARG A 36 5.49 -2.30 16.25
CA ARG A 36 5.43 -1.06 17.06
C ARG A 36 5.33 0.18 16.18
N ILE A 37 6.04 0.22 15.06
CA ILE A 37 5.97 1.33 14.11
C ILE A 37 4.60 1.35 13.42
N LEU A 38 4.10 0.21 12.96
CA LEU A 38 2.76 0.11 12.35
C LEU A 38 1.65 0.55 13.32
N GLU A 39 1.69 0.10 14.57
CA GLU A 39 0.75 0.54 15.61
C GLU A 39 0.82 2.06 15.85
N LYS A 40 2.03 2.63 15.88
CA LYS A 40 2.25 4.06 16.13
C LYS A 40 1.84 4.93 14.94
N ASP A 41 2.38 4.63 13.76
CA ASP A 41 2.39 5.49 12.57
C ASP A 41 1.44 5.02 11.46
N GLY A 42 1.03 3.75 11.44
CA GLY A 42 0.13 3.18 10.44
C GLY A 42 0.83 2.72 9.15
N GLY A 43 2.15 2.87 9.09
CA GLY A 43 2.96 2.53 7.91
C GLY A 43 4.45 2.59 8.22
N VAL A 44 5.23 1.83 7.47
CA VAL A 44 6.69 1.72 7.59
C VAL A 44 7.29 1.42 6.22
N ILE A 45 8.48 1.95 5.95
CA ILE A 45 9.26 1.58 4.76
C ILE A 45 10.25 0.50 5.16
N LEU A 46 10.10 -0.68 4.57
CA LEU A 46 11.09 -1.76 4.69
C LEU A 46 12.13 -1.63 3.58
N THR A 47 13.36 -1.25 3.94
CA THR A 47 14.47 -1.14 2.99
C THR A 47 15.09 -2.50 2.71
N ASN A 48 15.63 -2.68 1.50
CA ASN A 48 16.24 -3.94 1.05
C ASN A 48 15.28 -5.14 1.07
N PHE A 49 13.98 -4.90 0.88
CA PHE A 49 12.97 -5.96 0.79
C PHE A 49 13.05 -6.77 -0.52
N ALA A 50 13.25 -6.09 -1.66
CA ALA A 50 13.44 -6.71 -2.97
C ALA A 50 14.77 -6.23 -3.57
N SER A 51 15.51 -7.17 -4.16
CA SER A 51 16.78 -6.87 -4.83
C SER A 51 16.56 -6.18 -6.19
N PRO A 52 17.55 -5.42 -6.71
CA PRO A 52 17.47 -4.87 -8.06
C PRO A 52 17.22 -5.92 -9.14
N GLU A 53 17.78 -7.12 -8.98
CA GLU A 53 17.59 -8.26 -9.88
C GLU A 53 16.16 -8.78 -9.85
N GLU A 54 15.56 -8.90 -8.66
CA GLU A 54 14.14 -9.27 -8.51
C GLU A 54 13.23 -8.19 -9.12
N LEU A 55 13.51 -6.91 -8.91
CA LEU A 55 12.73 -5.83 -9.52
C LEU A 55 12.81 -5.85 -11.06
N ALA A 56 14.00 -6.11 -11.62
CA ALA A 56 14.17 -6.23 -13.06
C ALA A 56 13.42 -7.45 -13.62
N ALA A 57 13.46 -8.60 -12.93
CA ALA A 57 12.71 -9.78 -13.33
C ALA A 57 11.19 -9.54 -13.30
N ILE A 58 10.68 -8.81 -12.31
CA ILE A 58 9.26 -8.43 -12.26
C ILE A 58 8.88 -7.56 -13.45
N ASP A 59 9.71 -6.57 -13.81
CA ASP A 59 9.44 -5.69 -14.97
C ASP A 59 9.41 -6.50 -16.27
N GLU A 60 10.31 -7.47 -16.44
CA GLU A 60 10.33 -8.39 -17.59
C GLU A 60 9.08 -9.28 -17.63
N ASP A 61 8.72 -9.92 -16.50
CA ASP A 61 7.56 -10.80 -16.37
C ASP A 61 6.25 -10.10 -16.76
N VAL A 62 6.10 -8.80 -16.44
CA VAL A 62 4.86 -8.06 -16.67
C VAL A 62 4.81 -7.34 -18.03
N GLU A 63 5.91 -7.32 -18.79
CA GLU A 63 6.05 -6.42 -19.93
C GLU A 63 5.04 -6.69 -21.05
N SER A 64 4.77 -7.97 -21.34
CA SER A 64 3.76 -8.37 -22.33
C SER A 64 2.36 -7.94 -21.89
N TYR A 65 2.00 -8.19 -20.63
CA TYR A 65 0.72 -7.79 -20.06
C TYR A 65 0.55 -6.27 -20.04
N ARG A 66 1.62 -5.52 -19.79
CA ARG A 66 1.62 -4.05 -19.83
C ARG A 66 1.26 -3.53 -21.22
N LYS A 67 1.84 -4.10 -22.28
CA LYS A 67 1.55 -3.72 -23.68
C LYS A 67 0.11 -3.97 -24.09
N GLU A 68 -0.51 -5.00 -23.51
CA GLU A 68 -1.91 -5.37 -23.77
C GLU A 68 -2.90 -4.62 -22.88
N THR A 69 -2.43 -3.98 -21.80
CA THR A 69 -3.27 -3.28 -20.84
C THR A 69 -3.84 -2.00 -21.43
N ARG A 70 -5.17 -1.89 -21.41
CA ARG A 70 -5.89 -0.71 -21.87
C ARG A 70 -5.88 0.39 -20.80
N SER A 71 -6.08 1.64 -21.24
CA SER A 71 -6.25 2.77 -20.32
C SER A 71 -7.41 2.55 -19.35
N THR A 72 -7.29 3.10 -18.14
CA THR A 72 -8.30 3.01 -17.09
C THR A 72 -9.51 3.93 -17.30
N ALA A 73 -9.46 4.82 -18.30
CA ALA A 73 -10.47 5.87 -18.54
C ALA A 73 -11.92 5.35 -18.57
N ASP A 74 -12.16 4.22 -19.22
CA ASP A 74 -13.48 3.58 -19.36
C ASP A 74 -13.56 2.25 -18.60
N SER A 75 -12.74 2.09 -17.55
CA SER A 75 -12.64 0.85 -16.78
C SER A 75 -13.40 0.92 -15.45
N ALA A 76 -13.59 -0.25 -14.82
CA ALA A 76 -14.07 -0.33 -13.43
C ALA A 76 -13.13 0.40 -12.44
N LEU A 77 -11.87 0.62 -12.83
CA LEU A 77 -10.84 1.34 -12.06
C LEU A 77 -10.82 2.84 -12.39
N HIS A 78 -11.98 3.46 -12.58
CA HIS A 78 -12.13 4.90 -12.88
C HIS A 78 -11.49 5.85 -11.85
N ILE A 79 -11.15 5.36 -10.65
CA ILE A 79 -10.41 6.08 -9.61
C ILE A 79 -8.89 6.14 -9.87
N ILE A 80 -8.39 5.33 -10.82
CA ILE A 80 -7.01 5.33 -11.27
C ILE A 80 -6.91 6.25 -12.49
N PRO A 81 -6.01 7.26 -12.49
CA PRO A 81 -5.86 8.17 -13.63
C PRO A 81 -5.60 7.44 -14.94
N LYS A 82 -6.13 7.96 -16.05
CA LYS A 82 -6.05 7.33 -17.38
C LYS A 82 -4.62 7.15 -17.91
N GLU A 83 -3.69 7.95 -17.39
CA GLU A 83 -2.26 7.91 -17.65
C GLU A 83 -1.58 6.71 -16.95
N THR A 84 -2.22 6.11 -15.96
CA THR A 84 -1.70 4.96 -15.22
C THR A 84 -2.22 3.65 -15.81
N LEU A 85 -1.32 2.71 -16.10
CA LEU A 85 -1.71 1.34 -16.44
C LEU A 85 -1.81 0.52 -15.16
N ALA A 86 -2.92 -0.21 -15.01
CA ALA A 86 -3.14 -1.12 -13.89
C ALA A 86 -3.22 -2.56 -14.40
N VAL A 87 -2.22 -3.38 -14.06
CA VAL A 87 -2.18 -4.80 -14.45
C VAL A 87 -2.56 -5.66 -13.25
N PRO A 88 -3.77 -6.24 -13.19
CA PRO A 88 -4.23 -7.02 -12.04
C PRO A 88 -3.67 -8.44 -12.05
N GLY A 89 -3.78 -9.16 -10.94
CA GLY A 89 -3.37 -10.57 -10.81
C GLY A 89 -1.87 -10.79 -10.93
N LEU A 90 -1.07 -9.89 -10.32
CA LEU A 90 0.38 -9.85 -10.48
C LEU A 90 1.06 -11.15 -10.00
N VAL A 91 0.58 -11.76 -8.92
CA VAL A 91 1.10 -13.04 -8.40
C VAL A 91 1.00 -14.17 -9.44
N GLY A 92 -0.04 -14.18 -10.27
CA GLY A 92 -0.19 -15.17 -11.34
C GLY A 92 0.58 -14.84 -12.62
N LYS A 93 1.22 -13.67 -12.69
CA LYS A 93 1.96 -13.18 -13.87
C LYS A 93 3.47 -13.14 -13.69
N SER A 94 3.95 -13.03 -12.45
CA SER A 94 5.38 -13.00 -12.12
C SER A 94 5.70 -14.02 -11.02
N PRO A 95 6.46 -15.09 -11.34
CA PRO A 95 7.00 -16.00 -10.34
C PRO A 95 7.84 -15.28 -9.27
N THR A 96 8.53 -14.19 -9.65
CA THR A 96 9.30 -13.37 -8.71
C THR A 96 8.39 -12.69 -7.69
N VAL A 97 7.24 -12.13 -8.10
CA VAL A 97 6.25 -11.58 -7.17
C VAL A 97 5.66 -12.67 -6.28
N ALA A 98 5.33 -13.84 -6.83
CA ALA A 98 4.83 -14.96 -6.03
C ALA A 98 5.82 -15.33 -4.90
N LYS A 99 7.11 -15.43 -5.22
CA LYS A 99 8.18 -15.65 -4.23
C LYS A 99 8.26 -14.52 -3.19
N LEU A 100 8.17 -13.25 -3.60
CA LEU A 100 8.20 -12.12 -2.66
C LEU A 100 6.98 -12.10 -1.73
N CYS A 101 5.80 -12.54 -2.18
CA CYS A 101 4.62 -12.70 -1.32
C CYS A 101 4.84 -13.74 -0.20
N GLU A 102 5.74 -14.71 -0.41
CA GLU A 102 6.14 -15.71 0.57
C GLU A 102 7.35 -15.27 1.43
N HIS A 103 7.83 -14.02 1.29
CA HIS A 103 8.95 -13.53 2.08
C HIS A 103 8.65 -13.62 3.59
N PRO A 104 9.59 -14.10 4.44
CA PRO A 104 9.36 -14.33 5.87
C PRO A 104 8.73 -13.14 6.61
N VAL A 105 9.25 -11.92 6.40
CA VAL A 105 8.68 -10.71 7.03
C VAL A 105 7.20 -10.48 6.67
N LEU A 106 6.76 -10.82 5.45
CA LEU A 106 5.35 -10.67 5.08
C LEU A 106 4.48 -11.77 5.69
N GLU A 107 5.02 -12.98 5.84
CA GLU A 107 4.34 -14.07 6.56
C GLU A 107 4.14 -13.72 8.03
N ASP A 108 5.21 -13.29 8.68
CA ASP A 108 5.19 -12.89 10.09
C ASP A 108 4.22 -11.73 10.33
N LEU A 109 4.24 -10.71 9.46
CA LEU A 109 3.34 -9.56 9.56
C LEU A 109 1.87 -9.95 9.31
N ARG A 110 1.55 -10.69 8.25
CA ARG A 110 0.15 -11.08 7.97
C ARG A 110 -0.39 -12.01 9.06
N THR A 111 0.44 -12.91 9.58
CA THR A 111 0.06 -13.77 10.70
C THR A 111 -0.22 -12.94 11.95
N ALA A 112 0.68 -12.02 12.31
CA ALA A 112 0.52 -11.19 13.52
C ALA A 112 -0.64 -10.19 13.45
N ILE A 113 -1.00 -9.71 12.25
CA ILE A 113 -1.99 -8.65 12.04
C ILE A 113 -3.37 -9.23 11.71
N LEU A 114 -3.45 -10.27 10.88
CA LEU A 114 -4.69 -10.71 10.23
C LEU A 114 -5.13 -12.15 10.55
N GLN A 115 -4.28 -12.98 11.18
CA GLN A 115 -4.69 -14.34 11.51
C GLN A 115 -5.65 -14.33 12.70
N ASP A 116 -6.85 -14.86 12.47
CA ASP A 116 -7.85 -14.98 13.52
C ASP A 116 -7.78 -16.34 14.20
N ASN A 117 -7.72 -16.31 15.53
CA ASN A 117 -7.75 -17.51 16.36
C ASN A 117 -8.96 -17.41 17.28
N PHE A 118 -9.87 -18.37 17.19
CA PHE A 118 -11.12 -18.35 17.95
C PHE A 118 -11.56 -19.76 18.37
N SER A 119 -12.46 -19.81 19.35
CA SER A 119 -13.02 -21.06 19.85
C SER A 119 -14.53 -21.07 19.65
N VAL A 120 -15.06 -22.21 19.21
CA VAL A 120 -16.50 -22.45 19.12
C VAL A 120 -16.86 -23.51 20.14
N ILE A 121 -17.75 -23.16 21.08
CA ILE A 121 -18.26 -24.11 22.07
C ILE A 121 -19.39 -24.91 21.42
N ARG A 122 -19.28 -26.24 21.45
CA ARG A 122 -20.29 -27.20 20.98
C ARG A 122 -20.64 -28.12 22.14
N GLU A 123 -21.65 -27.73 22.91
CA GLU A 123 -22.07 -28.43 24.14
C GLU A 123 -20.89 -28.70 25.09
N ASP A 124 -20.42 -29.95 25.17
CA ASP A 124 -19.33 -30.42 26.03
C ASP A 124 -17.94 -30.36 25.38
N PHE A 125 -17.84 -29.86 24.15
CA PHE A 125 -16.60 -29.74 23.37
C PHE A 125 -16.26 -28.29 23.03
N VAL A 126 -14.97 -27.95 23.04
CA VAL A 126 -14.46 -26.66 22.57
C VAL A 126 -13.60 -26.89 21.33
N GLU A 127 -14.07 -26.38 20.19
CA GLU A 127 -13.38 -26.45 18.91
C GLU A 127 -12.47 -25.22 18.74
N HIS A 128 -11.17 -25.42 18.67
CA HIS A 128 -10.20 -24.35 18.38
C HIS A 128 -10.01 -24.22 16.87
N ASN A 129 -10.19 -23.02 16.34
CA ASN A 129 -10.12 -22.71 14.93
C ASN A 129 -9.10 -21.59 14.67
N THR A 130 -8.46 -21.68 13.50
CA THR A 130 -7.58 -20.65 12.96
C THR A 130 -8.03 -20.33 11.55
N ILE A 131 -8.12 -19.05 11.22
CA ILE A 131 -8.35 -18.57 9.86
C ILE A 131 -7.10 -17.81 9.41
N ASP A 132 -6.46 -18.32 8.36
CA ASP A 132 -5.31 -17.68 7.73
C ASP A 132 -5.73 -16.55 6.79
N PRO A 133 -4.93 -15.49 6.68
CA PRO A 133 -5.21 -14.39 5.77
C PRO A 133 -5.13 -14.82 4.31
N LEU A 134 -6.05 -14.29 3.49
CA LEU A 134 -6.08 -14.53 2.04
C LEU A 134 -5.62 -13.30 1.27
N LEU A 135 -4.92 -13.53 0.16
CA LEU A 135 -4.56 -12.47 -0.77
C LEU A 135 -5.82 -11.92 -1.46
N SER A 136 -6.18 -10.68 -1.15
CA SER A 136 -7.34 -10.01 -1.75
C SER A 136 -7.05 -9.44 -3.14
N ILE A 137 -5.97 -8.64 -3.26
CA ILE A 137 -5.61 -7.93 -4.49
C ILE A 137 -4.11 -8.06 -4.72
N SER A 138 -3.72 -8.33 -5.96
CA SER A 138 -2.36 -8.14 -6.45
C SER A 138 -2.40 -7.38 -7.77
N VAL A 139 -1.72 -6.23 -7.84
CA VAL A 139 -1.76 -5.33 -8.99
C VAL A 139 -0.45 -4.58 -9.10
N THR A 140 0.05 -4.36 -10.32
CA THR A 140 1.09 -3.35 -10.56
C THR A 140 0.48 -2.10 -11.19
N LEU A 141 0.97 -0.95 -10.77
CA LEU A 141 0.58 0.37 -11.28
C LEU A 141 1.77 1.01 -11.97
N HIS A 142 1.71 1.13 -13.29
CA HIS A 142 2.68 1.92 -14.06
C HIS A 142 2.14 3.34 -14.21
N ILE A 143 2.62 4.24 -13.36
CA ILE A 143 2.19 5.65 -13.34
C ILE A 143 2.83 6.38 -14.51
N GLY A 144 2.02 6.78 -15.50
CA GLY A 144 2.48 7.53 -16.66
C GLY A 144 2.77 9.00 -16.38
N TYR A 145 3.56 9.62 -17.26
CA TYR A 145 3.84 11.05 -17.18
C TYR A 145 2.55 11.88 -17.22
N GLY A 146 2.46 12.88 -16.36
CA GLY A 146 1.30 13.76 -16.27
C GLY A 146 0.11 13.18 -15.49
N ALA A 147 0.21 11.95 -14.96
CA ALA A 147 -0.82 11.39 -14.09
C ALA A 147 -1.06 12.31 -12.87
N PRO A 148 -2.30 12.79 -12.65
CA PRO A 148 -2.61 13.56 -11.45
C PRO A 148 -2.52 12.68 -10.20
N ARG A 149 -2.23 13.31 -9.05
CA ARG A 149 -2.29 12.60 -7.77
C ARG A 149 -3.71 12.07 -7.51
N GLN A 150 -3.81 11.00 -6.73
CA GLN A 150 -5.09 10.60 -6.14
C GLN A 150 -5.46 11.53 -4.98
N ARG A 151 -6.77 11.61 -4.67
CA ARG A 151 -7.25 12.24 -3.44
C ARG A 151 -6.82 11.37 -2.26
N LEU A 152 -6.59 11.97 -1.09
CA LEU A 152 -6.29 11.21 0.11
C LEU A 152 -7.51 10.35 0.47
N HIS A 153 -7.29 9.07 0.74
CA HIS A 153 -8.32 8.08 1.02
C HIS A 153 -7.75 6.95 1.87
N ARG A 154 -8.65 6.06 2.32
CA ARG A 154 -8.31 4.73 2.84
C ARG A 154 -8.77 3.68 1.84
N ASP A 155 -8.09 2.55 1.79
CA ASP A 155 -8.38 1.44 0.88
C ASP A 155 -9.57 0.58 1.35
N ASP A 156 -10.55 1.15 2.05
CA ASP A 156 -11.68 0.42 2.62
C ASP A 156 -12.79 0.11 1.62
N ASN A 157 -12.72 0.64 0.40
CA ASN A 157 -13.73 0.40 -0.63
C ASN A 157 -13.92 -1.08 -0.97
N VAL A 158 -12.94 -1.93 -0.66
CA VAL A 158 -12.95 -3.38 -0.91
C VAL A 158 -13.79 -4.13 0.13
N HIS A 159 -13.76 -3.67 1.39
CA HIS A 159 -14.34 -4.41 2.54
C HIS A 159 -15.45 -3.63 3.27
N GLY A 160 -15.61 -2.34 3.00
CA GLY A 160 -16.66 -1.50 3.59
C GLY A 160 -16.53 -1.29 5.10
N ILE A 161 -15.30 -1.31 5.63
CA ILE A 161 -15.04 -1.21 7.07
C ILE A 161 -15.41 0.17 7.61
N LYS A 162 -15.96 0.19 8.83
CA LYS A 162 -16.27 1.39 9.59
C LYS A 162 -15.21 1.61 10.66
N HIS A 163 -14.76 2.86 10.79
CA HIS A 163 -13.73 3.23 11.76
C HIS A 163 -14.32 4.05 12.90
N GLY A 164 -14.13 3.56 14.12
CA GLY A 164 -14.54 4.22 15.35
C GLY A 164 -13.93 3.56 16.57
N GLY A 165 -13.86 4.30 17.68
CA GLY A 165 -13.25 3.82 18.92
C GLY A 165 -11.72 3.81 18.87
N LYS A 166 -11.11 3.06 19.78
CA LYS A 166 -9.65 2.93 19.88
C LYS A 166 -9.17 1.95 18.82
N PHE A 167 -8.23 2.38 17.98
CA PHE A 167 -7.54 1.52 17.02
C PHE A 167 -6.86 0.33 17.72
N ASP A 168 -6.91 -0.82 17.06
CA ASP A 168 -6.26 -2.07 17.46
C ASP A 168 -5.74 -2.75 16.20
N LEU A 169 -4.42 -2.85 16.04
CA LEU A 169 -3.81 -3.43 14.83
C LEU A 169 -4.25 -4.88 14.59
N LYS A 170 -4.58 -5.64 15.64
CA LYS A 170 -5.09 -7.02 15.52
C LYS A 170 -6.53 -7.12 15.03
N LYS A 171 -7.20 -5.98 14.86
CA LYS A 171 -8.54 -5.87 14.27
C LYS A 171 -8.52 -5.20 12.91
N ALA A 172 -7.33 -4.99 12.33
CA ALA A 172 -7.22 -4.50 10.97
C ALA A 172 -7.86 -5.52 10.02
N SER A 173 -8.66 -5.04 9.08
CA SER A 173 -9.29 -5.91 8.07
C SER A 173 -8.35 -6.26 6.91
N GLN A 174 -7.27 -5.50 6.77
CA GLN A 174 -6.36 -5.58 5.64
C GLN A 174 -4.95 -5.12 6.03
N PHE A 175 -3.97 -5.70 5.36
CA PHE A 175 -2.57 -5.31 5.39
C PHE A 175 -2.10 -5.17 3.94
N GLY A 176 -1.60 -3.98 3.58
CA GLY A 176 -1.11 -3.69 2.24
C GLY A 176 0.41 -3.62 2.20
N CYS A 177 1.01 -4.19 1.15
CA CYS A 177 2.43 -4.05 0.84
C CYS A 177 2.60 -3.41 -0.53
N LEU A 178 3.29 -2.26 -0.59
CA LEU A 178 3.65 -1.59 -1.83
C LEU A 178 5.15 -1.78 -2.08
N ILE A 179 5.49 -2.41 -3.20
CA ILE A 179 6.88 -2.60 -3.63
C ILE A 179 7.19 -1.54 -4.67
N ALA A 180 8.20 -0.70 -4.40
CA ALA A 180 8.65 0.32 -5.34
C ALA A 180 9.43 -0.34 -6.50
N GLY A 181 8.80 -0.47 -7.67
CA GLY A 181 9.45 -1.00 -8.88
C GLY A 181 10.47 -0.05 -9.52
N THR A 182 10.43 1.24 -9.16
CA THR A 182 11.39 2.25 -9.63
C THR A 182 11.76 3.20 -8.49
N ARG A 183 12.77 4.05 -8.71
CA ARG A 183 13.14 5.08 -7.73
C ARG A 183 11.96 6.03 -7.49
N THR A 184 11.38 5.95 -6.30
CA THR A 184 10.27 6.80 -5.86
C THR A 184 10.75 8.10 -5.23
N THR A 185 10.30 9.22 -5.76
CA THR A 185 10.60 10.59 -5.32
C THR A 185 9.32 11.41 -5.29
N ARG A 186 9.32 12.56 -4.62
CA ARG A 186 8.17 13.45 -4.62
C ARG A 186 7.77 13.90 -6.04
N GLU A 187 8.75 14.18 -6.90
CA GLU A 187 8.53 14.69 -8.26
C GLU A 187 7.82 13.68 -9.16
N ASN A 188 8.18 12.40 -9.05
CA ASN A 188 7.56 11.33 -9.85
C ASN A 188 6.43 10.58 -9.13
N GLY A 189 5.86 11.18 -8.07
CA GLY A 189 4.62 10.67 -7.46
C GLY A 189 4.80 9.69 -6.32
N ALA A 190 5.77 9.93 -5.42
CA ALA A 190 5.86 9.19 -4.15
C ALA A 190 4.51 9.13 -3.42
N THR A 191 4.19 7.95 -2.89
CA THR A 191 2.94 7.73 -2.15
C THR A 191 2.82 8.75 -1.03
N MET A 192 1.72 9.49 -1.03
CA MET A 192 1.37 10.43 0.02
C MET A 192 0.82 9.66 1.21
N PHE A 193 1.31 9.97 2.40
CA PHE A 193 0.95 9.28 3.63
C PHE A 193 0.77 10.26 4.77
N VAL A 194 -0.21 10.04 5.63
CA VAL A 194 -0.39 10.82 6.86
C VAL A 194 -0.21 9.90 8.06
N PRO A 195 0.94 9.96 8.76
CA PRO A 195 1.19 9.12 9.92
C PRO A 195 0.13 9.29 11.01
N GLY A 196 -0.31 8.18 11.59
CA GLY A 196 -1.35 8.16 12.61
C GLY A 196 -2.78 8.24 12.07
N SER A 197 -2.97 8.42 10.75
CA SER A 197 -4.32 8.56 10.17
C SER A 197 -5.16 7.29 10.24
N HIS A 198 -4.54 6.13 10.42
CA HIS A 198 -5.23 4.85 10.69
C HIS A 198 -6.03 4.85 12.00
N LYS A 199 -5.77 5.81 12.91
CA LYS A 199 -6.47 5.96 14.20
C LYS A 199 -7.66 6.90 14.15
N TRP A 200 -7.88 7.62 13.05
CA TRP A 200 -9.01 8.53 12.96
C TRP A 200 -10.32 7.78 12.75
N ASP A 201 -11.43 8.33 13.22
CA ASP A 201 -12.76 7.84 12.84
C ASP A 201 -13.15 8.26 11.41
N ASP A 202 -14.32 7.82 10.97
CA ASP A 202 -14.86 8.13 9.63
C ASP A 202 -15.33 9.59 9.45
N SER A 203 -15.34 10.40 10.50
CA SER A 203 -15.82 11.79 10.45
C SER A 203 -14.73 12.79 10.07
N ARG A 204 -13.46 12.42 10.22
CA ARG A 204 -12.32 13.31 9.98
C ARG A 204 -11.84 13.24 8.54
N ALA A 205 -11.94 14.36 7.83
CA ALA A 205 -11.34 14.50 6.50
C ALA A 205 -9.80 14.63 6.57
N PRO A 206 -9.04 13.93 5.70
CA PRO A 206 -7.59 14.11 5.60
C PRO A 206 -7.24 15.47 4.97
N ARG A 207 -6.19 16.12 5.45
CA ARG A 207 -5.70 17.40 4.90
C ARG A 207 -4.33 17.26 4.24
N THR A 208 -4.09 18.07 3.22
CA THR A 208 -2.86 18.00 2.41
C THR A 208 -1.62 18.54 3.10
N ASP A 209 -1.78 19.43 4.09
CA ASP A 209 -0.72 19.97 4.95
C ASP A 209 -0.16 18.93 5.94
N GLU A 210 -0.85 17.80 6.14
CA GLU A 210 -0.43 16.72 7.04
C GLU A 210 0.39 15.64 6.33
N VAL A 211 0.54 15.74 5.01
CA VAL A 211 1.12 14.69 4.15
C VAL A 211 2.65 14.67 4.26
N CYS A 212 3.18 13.47 4.41
CA CYS A 212 4.55 13.11 4.09
C CYS A 212 4.61 12.16 2.88
N PHE A 213 5.80 11.87 2.38
CA PHE A 213 5.99 11.10 1.15
C PHE A 213 6.80 9.83 1.42
N ALA A 214 6.29 8.69 1.00
CA ALA A 214 6.99 7.41 1.05
C ALA A 214 7.93 7.28 -0.17
N GLY A 215 9.06 7.97 -0.09
CA GLY A 215 10.09 7.97 -1.12
C GLY A 215 11.34 8.67 -0.61
N LYS A 216 12.47 8.49 -1.29
CA LYS A 216 13.68 9.25 -0.95
C LYS A 216 13.44 10.71 -1.35
N SER A 217 13.79 11.65 -0.47
CA SER A 217 13.92 13.06 -0.88
C SER A 217 14.82 13.14 -2.12
N PRO A 218 14.57 14.05 -3.08
CA PRO A 218 15.51 14.22 -4.17
C PRO A 218 16.89 14.49 -3.55
N LEU A 219 17.85 13.61 -3.84
CA LEU A 219 19.25 13.96 -3.68
C LEU A 219 19.40 15.27 -4.46
N ARG A 220 19.64 16.38 -3.76
CA ARG A 220 20.16 17.57 -4.41
C ARG A 220 21.44 17.08 -5.09
N PHE A 221 21.38 16.89 -6.41
CA PHE A 221 22.57 16.69 -7.20
C PHE A 221 23.39 17.97 -7.06
N TYR A 222 24.32 18.00 -6.11
CA TYR A 222 25.56 18.71 -6.33
C TYR A 222 26.31 17.86 -7.35
N ALA A 223 26.08 18.16 -8.63
CA ALA A 223 27.04 17.76 -9.64
C ALA A 223 28.31 18.63 -9.46
N PRO A 224 29.52 18.09 -9.62
CA PRO A 224 30.62 18.90 -10.12
C PRO A 224 30.31 19.39 -11.55
#